data_AF-A0A7Y0N2P1-F1
#
_entry.id   AF-A0A7Y0N2P1-F1
#
_cell.length_a   1.000
_cell.length_b   1.000
_cell.length_c   1.000
_cell.angle_alpha   90.00
_cell.angle_beta   90.00
_cell.angle_gamma   90.00
#
_symmetry.space_group_name_H-M   'P 1'
#
loop_
_entity.id
_entity.type
_entity.pdbx_description
1 polymer ?
#
loop_
_entity_poly.entity_id
_entity_poly.type
_entity_poly.pdbx_seq_one_letter_code
_entity_poly.pdbx_strand_id
1 'polypeptide(L)'
;MDYIALSRISLKHLTVLHMLLTTHSVTQAAERLCVTPSSVSKTLSQLRETLKDDLFYRDGTRLVPTPFAFNIGPSIHGILSSMNGLLHQG
;
A
#
# COMPACT_ATOMS: atom_id res chain seq x y z
N MET A 1 -22.40 -4.46 -1.12
CA MET A 1 -21.02 -4.00 -0.84
C MET A 1 -20.97 -3.50 0.59
N ASP A 2 -19.98 -3.92 1.37
CA ASP A 2 -19.80 -3.47 2.76
C ASP A 2 -19.08 -2.11 2.77
N TYR A 3 -19.86 -1.03 2.79
CA TYR A 3 -19.33 0.33 2.79
C TYR A 3 -18.62 0.70 4.09
N ILE A 4 -18.95 0.04 5.21
CA ILE A 4 -18.29 0.28 6.49
C ILE A 4 -16.86 -0.26 6.44
N ALA A 5 -16.67 -1.49 5.95
CA ALA A 5 -15.34 -2.05 5.74
C ALA A 5 -14.53 -1.21 4.73
N LEU A 6 -15.15 -0.77 3.63
CA LEU A 6 -14.49 0.09 2.63
C LEU A 6 -14.06 1.43 3.21
N SER A 7 -14.88 2.06 4.07
CA SER A 7 -14.52 3.35 4.70
C SER A 7 -13.28 3.30 5.59
N ARG A 8 -12.89 2.12 6.06
CA ARG A 8 -11.67 1.92 6.87
C ARG A 8 -10.40 1.89 6.01
N ILE A 9 -10.52 1.63 4.71
CA ILE A 9 -9.41 1.66 3.76
C ILE A 9 -9.53 2.92 2.89
N SER A 10 -8.56 3.81 3.03
CA SER A 10 -8.46 4.99 2.17
C SER A 10 -7.47 4.80 1.02
N LEU A 11 -7.57 5.66 0.01
CA LEU A 11 -6.67 5.68 -1.14
C LEU A 11 -5.19 5.72 -0.72
N LYS A 12 -4.86 6.50 0.31
CA LYS A 12 -3.50 6.57 0.86
C LYS A 12 -2.95 5.19 1.23
N HIS A 13 -3.78 4.31 1.78
CA HIS A 13 -3.36 2.95 2.14
C HIS A 13 -2.97 2.15 0.90
N LEU A 14 -3.80 2.21 -0.15
CA LEU A 14 -3.54 1.53 -1.41
C LEU A 14 -2.28 2.09 -2.10
N THR A 15 -2.11 3.41 -2.10
CA THR A 15 -0.91 4.06 -2.67
C THR A 15 0.35 3.67 -1.91
N VAL A 16 0.33 3.65 -0.58
CA VAL A 16 1.47 3.22 0.24
C VAL A 16 1.81 1.76 -0.03
N LEU A 17 0.81 0.87 -0.07
CA LEU A 17 1.01 -0.55 -0.35
C LEU A 17 1.62 -0.76 -1.74
N HIS A 18 1.09 -0.10 -2.76
CA HIS A 18 1.63 -0.16 -4.12
C HIS A 18 3.08 0.34 -4.19
N MET A 19 3.40 1.42 -3.49
CA MET A 19 4.78 1.92 -3.42
C MET A 19 5.72 0.95 -2.72
N LEU A 20 5.32 0.35 -1.60
CA LEU A 20 6.13 -0.66 -0.90
C LEU A 20 6.36 -1.91 -1.76
N LEU A 21 5.34 -2.35 -2.51
CA LEU A 21 5.45 -3.46 -3.48
C LEU A 21 6.41 -3.14 -4.64
N THR A 22 6.58 -1.85 -4.98
CA THR A 22 7.44 -1.42 -6.08
C THR A 22 8.87 -1.14 -5.62
N THR A 23 9.04 -0.50 -4.46
CA THR A 23 10.35 -0.05 -3.97
C THR A 23 11.04 -1.07 -3.08
N HIS A 24 10.30 -2.01 -2.48
CA HIS A 24 10.82 -2.93 -1.48
C HIS A 24 11.58 -2.21 -0.35
N SER A 25 11.17 -0.98 -0.04
CA SER A 25 11.83 -0.13 0.96
C SER A 25 10.88 0.92 1.50
N VAL A 26 10.75 0.97 2.83
CA VAL A 26 9.95 1.98 3.55
C VAL A 26 10.49 3.38 3.30
N THR A 27 11.82 3.56 3.34
CA THR A 27 12.45 4.86 3.15
C THR A 27 12.21 5.38 1.73
N GLN A 28 12.50 4.57 0.70
CA GLN A 28 12.26 4.99 -0.69
C GLN A 28 10.78 5.21 -0.99
N ALA A 29 9.88 4.41 -0.40
CA ALA A 29 8.44 4.63 -0.54
C ALA A 29 8.02 5.98 0.08
N ALA A 30 8.57 6.32 1.24
CA ALA A 30 8.30 7.60 1.91
C ALA A 30 8.79 8.80 1.09
N GLU A 31 10.00 8.70 0.55
CA GLU A 31 10.59 9.71 -0.33
C GLU A 31 9.74 9.94 -1.59
N ARG A 32 9.35 8.86 -2.28
CA ARG A 32 8.51 8.95 -3.50
C ARG A 32 7.13 9.53 -3.24
N LEU A 33 6.60 9.31 -2.05
CA LEU A 33 5.29 9.82 -1.63
C LEU A 33 5.37 11.20 -0.96
N CYS A 34 6.56 11.79 -0.83
CA CYS A 34 6.78 13.05 -0.13
C CYS A 34 6.23 13.04 1.31
N VAL A 35 6.37 11.92 2.02
CA VAL A 35 5.95 11.74 3.42
C VAL A 35 7.10 11.22 4.28
N THR A 36 6.90 11.16 5.60
CA THR A 36 7.89 10.59 6.51
C THR A 36 7.85 9.05 6.52
N PRO A 37 8.99 8.37 6.75
CA PRO A 37 9.02 6.91 6.95
C PRO A 37 8.09 6.41 8.07
N SER A 38 7.88 7.23 9.11
CA SER A 38 6.93 6.93 10.18
C SER A 38 5.48 6.94 9.69
N SER A 39 5.12 7.82 8.75
CA SER A 39 3.80 7.85 8.11
C SER A 39 3.56 6.57 7.30
N VAL A 40 4.55 6.14 6.52
CA VAL A 40 4.50 4.88 5.77
C VAL A 40 4.37 3.68 6.70
N SER A 41 5.18 3.63 7.76
CA SER A 41 5.14 2.55 8.75
C SER A 41 3.79 2.47 9.46
N LYS A 42 3.22 3.62 9.85
CA LYS A 42 1.89 3.69 10.46
C LYS A 42 0.82 3.15 9.50
N THR A 43 0.83 3.57 8.25
CA THR A 43 -0.10 3.09 7.24
C THR A 43 0.07 1.59 6.97
N LEU A 44 1.31 1.08 6.97
CA LEU A 44 1.57 -0.36 6.86
C LEU A 44 1.00 -1.14 8.05
N SER A 45 1.15 -0.66 9.29
CA SER A 45 0.54 -1.30 10.47
C SER A 45 -0.99 -1.36 10.36
N GLN A 46 -1.64 -0.27 9.93
CA GLN A 46 -3.09 -0.23 9.73
C GLN A 46 -3.56 -1.22 8.64
N LEU A 47 -2.78 -1.33 7.55
CA LEU A 47 -3.03 -2.31 6.50
C LEU A 47 -2.91 -3.75 7.02
N ARG A 48 -1.90 -4.04 7.87
CA ARG A 48 -1.74 -5.38 8.48
C ARG A 48 -2.94 -5.78 9.32
N GLU A 49 -3.44 -4.87 10.15
CA GLU A 49 -4.63 -5.10 10.97
C GLU A 49 -5.88 -5.32 10.11
N THR A 50 -6.04 -4.53 9.05
CA THR A 50 -7.25 -4.56 8.21
C THR A 50 -7.27 -5.79 7.29
N LEU A 51 -6.13 -6.14 6.71
CA LEU A 51 -5.98 -7.26 5.78
C LEU A 51 -5.68 -8.58 6.50
N LYS A 52 -5.39 -8.54 7.82
CA LYS A 52 -5.01 -9.69 8.64
C LYS A 52 -3.84 -10.49 8.06
N ASP A 53 -2.87 -9.78 7.52
CA ASP A 53 -1.64 -10.32 6.93
C ASP A 53 -0.46 -9.42 7.29
N ASP A 54 0.74 -9.98 7.43
CA ASP A 54 1.94 -9.18 7.74
C ASP A 54 2.40 -8.30 6.58
N LEU A 55 1.93 -8.58 5.35
CA LEU A 55 2.17 -7.90 4.07
C LEU A 55 3.62 -7.87 3.62
N PHE A 56 4.54 -7.57 4.52
CA PHE A 56 5.96 -7.56 4.31
C PHE A 56 6.68 -8.06 5.56
N TYR A 57 7.75 -8.81 5.35
CA TYR A 57 8.70 -9.17 6.39
C TYR A 57 10.10 -8.64 6.01
N ARG A 58 11.01 -8.68 6.99
CA ARG A 58 12.42 -8.30 6.77
C ARG A 58 13.25 -9.54 6.57
N ASP A 59 14.00 -9.58 5.47
CA ASP A 59 15.07 -10.54 5.23
C ASP A 59 16.39 -9.78 5.13
N GLY A 60 17.14 -9.76 6.24
CA GLY A 60 18.28 -8.87 6.43
C GLY A 60 17.88 -7.39 6.27
N THR A 61 18.41 -6.74 5.23
CA THR A 61 18.12 -5.34 4.90
C THR A 61 16.96 -5.16 3.92
N ARG A 62 16.44 -6.25 3.34
CA ARG A 62 15.39 -6.20 2.33
C ARG A 62 14.01 -6.29 2.95
N LEU A 63 13.09 -5.48 2.43
CA LEU A 63 11.66 -5.62 2.70
C LEU A 63 11.07 -6.55 1.64
N VAL A 64 10.56 -7.70 2.08
CA VAL A 64 10.06 -8.75 1.19
C VAL A 64 8.55 -8.89 1.36
N PRO A 65 7.76 -8.82 0.27
CA PRO A 65 6.32 -9.01 0.36
C PRO A 65 5.94 -10.45 0.73
N THR A 66 4.84 -10.61 1.45
CA THR A 66 4.20 -11.92 1.64
C THR A 66 3.58 -12.39 0.32
N PRO A 67 3.31 -13.71 0.15
CA PRO A 67 2.57 -14.21 -1.00
C PRO A 67 1.22 -13.51 -1.18
N PHE A 68 0.54 -13.21 -0.07
CA PHE A 68 -0.72 -12.46 -0.09
C PHE A 68 -0.53 -11.05 -0.67
N ALA A 69 0.43 -10.26 -0.15
CA ALA A 69 0.69 -8.91 -0.65
C ALA A 69 1.09 -8.89 -2.14
N PHE A 70 1.87 -9.87 -2.57
CA PHE A 70 2.24 -10.03 -3.98
C PHE A 70 1.00 -10.29 -4.86
N ASN A 71 0.13 -11.21 -4.44
CA ASN A 71 -1.06 -11.61 -5.20
C ASN A 71 -2.08 -10.48 -5.35
N ILE A 72 -2.24 -9.62 -4.34
CA ILE A 72 -3.18 -8.48 -4.40
C ILE A 72 -2.60 -7.27 -5.14
N GLY A 73 -1.29 -7.24 -5.39
CA GLY A 73 -0.59 -6.13 -6.03
C GLY A 73 -1.21 -5.69 -7.38
N PRO A 74 -1.47 -6.59 -8.33
CA PRO A 74 -2.11 -6.25 -9.60
C PRO A 74 -3.49 -5.60 -9.44
N SER A 75 -4.32 -6.12 -8.52
CA SER A 75 -5.65 -5.57 -8.24
C SER A 75 -5.57 -4.16 -7.68
N ILE A 76 -4.62 -3.90 -6.78
CA ILE A 76 -4.38 -2.56 -6.23
C ILE A 76 -3.95 -1.59 -7.34
N HIS A 77 -3.04 -2.02 -8.21
CA HIS A 77 -2.60 -1.20 -9.34
C HIS A 77 -3.77 -0.85 -10.29
N GLY A 78 -4.68 -1.78 -10.55
CA GLY A 78 -5.88 -1.53 -11.36
C GLY A 78 -6.82 -0.49 -10.73
N ILE A 79 -7.04 -0.56 -9.41
CA ILE A 79 -7.85 0.42 -8.66
C ILE A 79 -7.21 1.80 -8.75
N LEU A 80 -5.91 1.91 -8.45
CA LEU A 80 -5.17 3.18 -8.50
C LEU A 80 -5.17 3.77 -9.91
N SER A 81 -5.00 2.94 -10.95
CA SER A 81 -5.02 3.38 -12.34
C SER A 81 -6.39 3.91 -12.76
N SER A 82 -7.45 3.22 -12.36
CA SER A 82 -8.83 3.67 -12.61
C SER A 82 -9.11 5.02 -11.94
N MET A 83 -8.68 5.18 -10.69
CA MET A 83 -8.82 6.44 -9.96
C MET A 83 -7.97 7.56 -10.56
N ASN A 84 -6.75 7.25 -10.98
CA ASN A 84 -5.90 8.21 -11.67
C ASN A 84 -6.56 8.70 -12.97
N GLY A 85 -7.20 7.80 -13.71
CA GLY A 85 -8.00 8.15 -14.89
C GLY A 85 -9.12 9.15 -14.56
N LEU A 86 -9.85 8.94 -13.45
CA LEU A 86 -10.91 9.86 -13.02
C LEU A 86 -10.39 11.25 -12.64
N LEU A 87 -9.20 11.33 -12.03
CA LEU A 87 -8.61 12.60 -11.62
C LEU A 87 -8.07 13.44 -12.79
N HIS A 88 -7.74 12.78 -13.91
CA HIS A 88 -7.22 13.42 -15.12
C HIS A 88 -8.30 13.58 -16.22
N GLN A 89 -9.57 13.35 -15.90
CA GLN A 89 -10.71 13.56 -16.82
C GLN A 89 -11.17 15.03 -16.92
N GLY A 90 -10.29 16.00 -16.59
CA GLY A 90 -10.53 17.44 -16.70
C GLY A 90 -9.44 18.13 -17.49
#